data_AF-A0A0P7DA47-F1
#
_entry.id   AF-A0A0P7DA47-F1
#
_cell.length_a   1.000
_cell.length_b   1.000
_cell.length_c   1.000
_cell.angle_alpha   90.00
_cell.angle_beta   90.00
_cell.angle_gamma   90.00
#
_symmetry.space_group_name_H-M   'P 1'
#
loop_
_entity.id
_entity.type
_entity.pdbx_description
1 polymer ?
#
loop_
_entity_poly.entity_id
_entity_poly.type
_entity_poly.pdbx_seq_one_letter_code
_entity_poly.pdbx_strand_id
1 'polypeptide(L)'
;MRLANEVHKMSKPTGCPAFPVPGLQDDESFNGMTLRDYFAAKALQGMLPYPGNEMWGSFANMTPKQAAESAYGYADAMLAARVKP
;
A
#
# COMPACT_ATOMS: atom_id res chain seq x y z
N MET A 1 -10.19 36.78 -7.76
CA MET A 1 -9.36 35.96 -6.84
C MET A 1 -10.18 34.71 -6.49
N ARG A 2 -10.15 33.61 -7.25
CA ARG A 2 -9.09 32.57 -7.38
C ARG A 2 -8.74 31.82 -6.08
N LEU A 3 -9.72 31.36 -5.31
CA LEU A 3 -9.48 30.48 -4.14
C LEU A 3 -10.49 29.30 -4.03
N ALA A 4 -10.91 28.71 -5.15
CA ALA A 4 -11.80 27.54 -5.15
C ALA A 4 -11.16 26.23 -5.67
N ASN A 5 -9.88 26.25 -6.08
CA ASN A 5 -9.30 25.16 -6.89
C ASN A 5 -8.14 24.39 -6.23
N GLU A 6 -7.94 24.52 -4.92
CA GLU A 6 -6.94 23.71 -4.20
C GLU A 6 -7.55 22.65 -3.27
N VAL A 7 -8.74 22.15 -3.61
CA VAL A 7 -9.10 20.80 -3.22
C VAL A 7 -8.30 19.86 -4.11
N HIS A 8 -7.02 19.68 -3.76
CA HIS A 8 -6.10 18.77 -4.41
C HIS A 8 -6.81 17.41 -4.53
N LYS A 9 -7.22 17.10 -5.76
CA LYS A 9 -7.73 15.79 -6.18
C LYS A 9 -6.77 14.71 -5.67
N MET A 10 -7.08 14.09 -4.54
CA MET A 10 -6.73 12.70 -4.30
C MET A 10 -7.62 11.83 -5.19
N SER A 11 -7.54 12.00 -6.52
CA SER A 11 -8.46 11.36 -7.47
C SER A 11 -7.83 10.19 -8.22
N LYS A 12 -6.66 9.71 -7.80
CA LYS A 12 -6.21 8.39 -8.25
C LYS A 12 -6.56 7.43 -7.13
N PRO A 13 -7.59 6.58 -7.32
CA PRO A 13 -7.94 5.60 -6.31
C PRO A 13 -6.70 4.79 -5.98
N THR A 14 -6.54 4.47 -4.70
CA THR A 14 -5.52 3.55 -4.19
C THR A 14 -5.54 2.17 -4.87
N GLY A 15 -6.54 1.91 -5.73
CA GLY A 15 -6.73 0.73 -6.56
C GLY A 15 -6.05 0.74 -7.93
N CYS A 16 -5.15 1.68 -8.27
CA CYS A 16 -4.39 1.54 -9.51
C CYS A 16 -3.60 0.20 -9.53
N PRO A 17 -3.48 -0.48 -10.69
CA PRO A 17 -2.67 -1.69 -10.81
C PRO A 17 -1.22 -1.46 -10.36
N ALA A 18 -0.65 -2.42 -9.63
CA ALA A 18 0.75 -2.38 -9.21
C ALA A 18 1.72 -2.41 -10.41
N PHE A 19 1.33 -3.13 -11.47
CA PHE A 19 2.06 -3.28 -12.72
C PHE A 19 1.13 -2.95 -13.90
N PRO A 20 0.91 -1.65 -14.19
CA PRO A 20 -0.08 -1.24 -15.18
C PRO A 20 0.33 -1.65 -16.60
N VAL A 21 -0.64 -2.20 -17.35
CA VAL A 21 -0.48 -2.48 -18.79
C VAL A 21 -0.95 -1.26 -19.58
N PRO A 22 -0.11 -0.66 -20.46
CA PRO A 22 -0.51 0.49 -21.26
C PRO A 22 -1.73 0.17 -22.14
N GLY A 23 -2.77 1.01 -22.05
CA GLY A 23 -3.99 0.90 -22.86
C GLY A 23 -5.07 -0.01 -22.27
N LEU A 24 -4.79 -0.68 -21.15
CA LEU A 24 -5.71 -1.60 -20.47
C LEU A 24 -5.95 -1.20 -19.01
N GLN A 25 -5.72 0.08 -18.65
CA GLN A 25 -5.78 0.52 -17.25
C GLN A 25 -7.18 0.41 -16.63
N ASP A 26 -8.22 0.40 -17.45
CA ASP A 26 -9.62 0.29 -17.05
C ASP A 26 -10.20 -1.10 -17.33
N ASP A 27 -9.40 -2.06 -17.81
CA ASP A 27 -9.86 -3.43 -18.07
C ASP A 27 -9.64 -4.30 -16.83
N GLU A 28 -10.73 -4.60 -16.13
CA GLU A 28 -10.71 -5.43 -14.91
C GLU A 28 -10.08 -6.80 -15.13
N SER A 29 -10.11 -7.33 -16.36
CA SER A 29 -9.50 -8.62 -16.72
C SER A 29 -7.97 -8.58 -16.65
N PHE A 30 -7.36 -7.38 -16.75
CA PHE A 30 -5.91 -7.20 -16.82
C PHE A 30 -5.33 -6.39 -15.65
N ASN A 31 -6.17 -6.00 -14.69
CA ASN A 31 -5.77 -5.08 -13.62
C ASN A 31 -4.98 -5.72 -12.46
N GLY A 32 -4.82 -7.06 -12.44
CA GLY A 32 -3.92 -7.75 -11.50
C GLY A 32 -4.11 -7.35 -10.03
N MET A 33 -3.00 -7.22 -9.28
CA MET A 33 -3.02 -6.68 -7.91
C MET A 33 -3.04 -5.14 -7.92
N THR A 34 -3.72 -4.54 -6.96
CA THR A 34 -3.60 -3.09 -6.74
C THR A 34 -2.21 -2.73 -6.18
N LEU A 35 -1.80 -1.48 -6.34
CA LEU A 35 -0.54 -0.98 -5.76
C LEU A 35 -0.54 -1.12 -4.23
N ARG A 36 -1.71 -0.98 -3.59
CA ARG A 36 -1.90 -1.21 -2.16
C ARG A 36 -1.61 -2.66 -1.78
N ASP A 37 -2.20 -3.61 -2.49
CA ASP A 37 -2.00 -5.05 -2.22
C ASP A 37 -0.54 -5.44 -2.43
N TYR A 38 0.11 -4.88 -3.45
CA TYR A 38 1.53 -5.12 -3.69
C TYR A 38 2.41 -4.61 -2.55
N PHE A 39 2.20 -3.39 -2.06
CA PHE A 39 2.95 -2.87 -0.91
C PHE A 39 2.68 -3.68 0.35
N ALA A 40 1.43 -4.07 0.60
CA ALA A 40 1.09 -4.91 1.74
C ALA A 40 1.80 -6.27 1.66
N ALA A 41 1.79 -6.92 0.49
CA ALA A 41 2.51 -8.18 0.27
C ALA A 41 4.02 -8.03 0.51
N LYS A 42 4.62 -6.91 0.08
CA LYS A 42 6.04 -6.61 0.33
C LYS A 42 6.35 -6.37 1.80
N ALA A 43 5.50 -5.65 2.52
CA ALA A 43 5.65 -5.47 3.95
C ALA A 43 5.55 -6.82 4.68
N LEU A 44 4.53 -7.62 4.36
CA LEU A 44 4.32 -8.94 4.95
C LEU A 44 5.51 -9.87 4.71
N GLN A 45 6.09 -9.85 3.50
CA GLN A 45 7.28 -10.64 3.15
C GLN A 45 8.48 -10.35 4.06
N GLY A 46 8.67 -9.09 4.48
CA GLY A 46 9.74 -8.70 5.41
C GLY A 46 9.39 -8.95 6.87
N MET A 47 8.11 -8.83 7.24
CA MET A 47 7.64 -9.01 8.61
C MET A 47 7.70 -10.46 9.08
N LEU A 48 7.18 -11.41 8.29
CA LEU A 48 7.04 -12.80 8.71
C LEU A 48 8.35 -13.50 9.11
N PRO A 49 9.48 -13.34 8.40
CA PRO A 49 10.74 -13.99 8.78
C PRO A 49 11.52 -13.23 9.85
N TYR A 50 11.06 -12.05 10.30
CA TYR A 50 11.82 -11.22 11.24
C TYR A 50 11.84 -11.87 12.63
N PRO A 51 13.02 -12.31 13.11
CA PRO A 51 13.12 -13.02 14.39
C PRO A 51 12.83 -12.11 15.59
N GLY A 52 12.96 -10.80 15.39
CA GLY A 52 12.81 -9.80 16.44
C GLY A 52 14.12 -9.39 17.11
N ASN A 53 14.06 -8.31 17.88
CA ASN A 53 15.12 -7.90 18.80
C ASN A 53 14.55 -7.11 19.99
N GLU A 54 15.40 -6.76 20.96
CA GLU A 54 15.01 -6.07 22.18
C GLU A 54 14.41 -4.67 21.93
N MET A 55 14.81 -4.00 20.85
CA MET A 55 14.38 -2.63 20.54
C MET A 55 13.02 -2.58 19.83
N TRP A 56 12.72 -3.56 18.98
CA TRP A 56 11.56 -3.53 18.09
C TRP A 56 10.58 -4.69 18.30
N GLY A 57 10.85 -5.59 19.24
CA GLY A 57 10.07 -6.80 19.46
C GLY A 57 10.21 -7.79 18.29
N SER A 58 9.31 -8.77 18.21
CA SER A 58 9.27 -9.79 17.16
C SER A 58 7.92 -9.80 16.45
N PHE A 59 7.94 -10.02 15.14
CA PHE A 59 6.73 -10.25 14.35
C PHE A 59 6.32 -11.72 14.32
N ALA A 60 7.18 -12.63 14.81
CA ALA A 60 6.93 -14.08 14.81
C ALA A 60 5.69 -14.49 15.63
N ASN A 61 5.28 -13.67 16.61
CA ASN A 61 4.14 -13.95 17.47
C ASN A 61 2.84 -13.25 17.02
N MET A 62 2.84 -12.57 15.87
CA MET A 62 1.61 -11.96 15.36
C MET A 62 0.64 -13.03 14.86
N THR A 63 -0.64 -12.85 15.18
CA THR A 63 -1.71 -13.58 14.49
C THR A 63 -1.75 -13.16 13.02
N PRO A 64 -2.24 -14.00 12.10
CA PRO A 64 -2.40 -13.63 10.69
C PRO A 64 -3.19 -12.32 10.49
N LYS A 65 -4.19 -12.06 11.34
CA LYS A 65 -4.97 -10.82 11.34
C LYS A 65 -4.10 -9.59 11.65
N GLN A 66 -3.29 -9.65 12.70
CA GLN A 66 -2.39 -8.55 13.09
C GLN A 66 -1.30 -8.30 12.03
N ALA A 67 -0.77 -9.37 11.43
CA ALA A 67 0.22 -9.26 10.36
C ALA A 67 -0.38 -8.57 9.13
N ALA A 68 -1.60 -8.94 8.74
CA ALA A 68 -2.33 -8.31 7.64
C ALA A 68 -2.63 -6.83 7.93
N GLU A 69 -3.15 -6.51 9.12
CA GLU A 69 -3.45 -5.13 9.54
C GLU A 69 -2.19 -4.26 9.50
N SER A 70 -1.07 -4.75 10.02
CA SER A 70 0.21 -4.05 10.00
C SER A 70 0.73 -3.84 8.58
N ALA A 71 0.68 -4.88 7.74
CA ALA A 71 1.12 -4.82 6.35
C ALA A 71 0.33 -3.80 5.52
N TYR A 72 -1.00 -3.77 5.67
CA TYR A 72 -1.83 -2.75 5.02
C TYR A 72 -1.57 -1.34 5.60
N GLY A 73 -1.27 -1.23 6.89
CA GLY A 73 -0.84 0.05 7.50
C GLY A 73 0.42 0.61 6.84
N TYR A 74 1.43 -0.24 6.58
CA TYR A 74 2.62 0.16 5.80
C TYR A 74 2.27 0.53 4.37
N ALA A 75 1.40 -0.23 3.70
CA ALA A 75 0.97 0.07 2.34
C ALA A 75 0.30 1.44 2.23
N ASP A 76 -0.61 1.76 3.16
CA ASP A 76 -1.31 3.04 3.21
C ASP A 76 -0.34 4.20 3.49
N ALA A 77 0.67 3.99 4.35
CA ALA A 77 1.73 4.96 4.59
C ALA A 77 2.60 5.22 3.35
N MET A 78 2.93 4.19 2.56
CA MET A 78 3.67 4.34 1.31
C MET A 78 2.88 5.10 0.24
N LEU A 79 1.57 4.83 0.13
CA LEU A 79 0.68 5.57 -0.76
C LEU A 79 0.58 7.04 -0.36
N ALA A 80 0.45 7.33 0.95
CA ALA A 80 0.45 8.69 1.46
C ALA A 80 1.77 9.42 1.18
N ALA A 81 2.92 8.74 1.34
CA ALA A 81 4.23 9.30 1.05
C ALA A 81 4.41 9.69 -0.42
N ARG A 82 3.77 8.96 -1.35
CA ARG A 82 3.80 9.25 -2.80
C ARG A 82 3.07 10.53 -3.19
N VAL A 83 2.09 10.97 -2.39
CA VAL A 83 1.29 12.18 -2.66
C VAL A 83 1.98 13.45 -2.14
N LYS A 84 3.07 13.33 -1.38
CA LYS A 84 3.83 14.49 -0.89
C LYS A 84 4.51 15.22 -2.09
N PRO A 85 4.48 16.57 -2.10
CA PRO A 85 4.96 17.39 -3.21
C PRO A 85 6.46 17.28 -3.47
#